data_AF-A0A950CZL6-F1
#
_entry.id   AF-A0A950CZL6-F1
#
_cell.length_a   1.000
_cell.length_b   1.000
_cell.length_c   1.000
_cell.angle_alpha   90.00
_cell.angle_beta   90.00
_cell.angle_gamma   90.00
#
_symmetry.space_group_name_H-M   'P 1'
#
loop_
_entity.id
_entity.type
_entity.pdbx_description
1 polymer ?
#
loop_
_entity_poly.entity_id
_entity_poly.type
_entity_poly.pdbx_seq_one_letter_code
_entity_poly.pdbx_strand_id
1 'polypeptide(L)'
;STVEAMENYGRDLGIAFQIADDVLDIWGEERTTGKSLGTDLEKQKLTLPLIRLFTTAPDSIATPVRRLLTEANPDNRRELRSYLDTSDALEYSWDRAEQHASMALASLDCLEESSAKAVLRALGHYVVRRSA
;
A
#
# COMPACT_ATOMS: atom_id res chain seq x y z
N SER A 1 7.39 -3.04 26.82
CA SER A 1 6.35 -2.64 27.81
C SER A 1 4.98 -2.58 27.12
N THR A 2 3.86 -2.37 27.84
CA THR A 2 2.55 -2.16 27.17
C THR A 2 2.58 -0.97 26.22
N VAL A 3 3.27 0.12 26.58
CA VAL A 3 3.42 1.31 25.72
C VAL A 3 4.14 0.96 24.43
N GLU A 4 5.28 0.29 24.52
CA GLU A 4 6.08 -0.14 23.37
C GLU A 4 5.30 -1.11 22.46
N ALA A 5 4.52 -2.03 23.04
CA ALA A 5 3.65 -2.93 22.29
C ALA A 5 2.59 -2.17 21.48
N MET A 6 1.98 -1.13 22.07
CA MET A 6 1.02 -0.26 21.39
C MET A 6 1.67 0.61 20.32
N GLU A 7 2.88 1.11 20.57
CA GLU A 7 3.66 1.89 19.59
C GLU A 7 4.00 1.06 18.35
N ASN A 8 4.50 -0.16 18.55
CA ASN A 8 4.83 -1.09 17.46
C ASN A 8 3.57 -1.50 16.71
N TYR A 9 2.49 -1.86 17.43
CA TYR A 9 1.21 -2.16 16.81
C TYR A 9 0.72 -1.02 15.91
N GLY A 10 0.68 0.21 16.44
CA GLY A 10 0.19 1.37 15.69
C GLY A 10 1.05 1.70 14.47
N ARG A 11 2.38 1.60 14.61
CA ARG A 11 3.34 1.84 13.53
C ARG A 11 3.13 0.85 12.39
N ASP A 12 3.18 -0.45 12.69
CA ASP A 12 3.09 -1.48 11.67
C ASP A 12 1.70 -1.54 11.04
N LEU A 13 0.63 -1.32 11.83
CA LEU A 13 -0.72 -1.20 11.30
C LEU A 13 -0.84 -0.02 10.31
N GLY A 14 -0.28 1.13 10.67
CA GLY A 14 -0.31 2.32 9.81
C GLY A 14 0.44 2.11 8.49
N ILE A 15 1.59 1.43 8.53
CA ILE A 15 2.34 1.08 7.32
C ILE A 15 1.54 0.11 6.45
N ALA A 16 0.99 -0.97 7.04
CA ALA A 16 0.17 -1.93 6.31
C ALA A 16 -1.03 -1.25 5.64
N PHE A 17 -1.71 -0.35 6.36
CA PHE A 17 -2.83 0.41 5.85
C PHE A 17 -2.42 1.29 4.65
N GLN A 18 -1.33 2.05 4.75
CA GLN A 18 -0.92 2.94 3.67
C GLN A 18 -0.54 2.16 2.40
N ILE A 19 0.15 1.02 2.55
CA ILE A 19 0.49 0.18 1.40
C ILE A 19 -0.77 -0.37 0.74
N ALA A 20 -1.73 -0.88 1.54
CA ALA A 20 -3.00 -1.37 1.01
C ALA A 20 -3.80 -0.26 0.32
N ASP A 21 -3.83 0.95 0.89
CA ASP A 21 -4.48 2.14 0.31
C ASP A 21 -3.84 2.52 -1.04
N ASP A 22 -2.52 2.58 -1.12
CA ASP A 22 -1.77 2.85 -2.35
C ASP A 22 -2.05 1.79 -3.44
N VAL A 23 -2.18 0.52 -3.04
CA VAL A 23 -2.55 -0.57 -3.95
C VAL A 23 -3.98 -0.41 -4.44
N LEU A 24 -4.93 -0.11 -3.56
CA LEU A 24 -6.32 0.10 -3.94
C LEU A 24 -6.53 1.35 -4.79
N ASP A 25 -5.74 2.40 -4.59
CA ASP A 25 -5.78 3.57 -5.45
C ASP A 25 -5.40 3.17 -6.88
N ILE A 26 -4.28 2.46 -7.06
CA ILE A 26 -3.82 2.07 -8.40
C ILE A 26 -4.72 0.97 -9.00
N TRP A 27 -5.00 -0.12 -8.27
CA TRP A 27 -5.67 -1.36 -8.71
C TRP A 27 -7.18 -1.46 -8.46
N GLY A 28 -7.77 -0.59 -7.65
CA GLY A 28 -9.20 -0.62 -7.35
C GLY A 28 -10.10 -0.20 -8.53
N GLU A 29 -11.36 -0.65 -8.48
CA GLU A 29 -12.39 -0.25 -9.45
C GLU A 29 -12.77 1.23 -9.28
N GLU A 30 -12.87 1.98 -10.38
CA GLU A 30 -13.26 3.40 -10.39
C GLU A 30 -14.64 3.67 -9.74
N ARG A 31 -15.50 2.66 -9.59
CA ARG A 31 -16.86 2.82 -9.01
C ARG A 31 -16.89 2.99 -7.50
N THR A 32 -15.87 2.54 -6.76
CA THR A 32 -15.88 2.52 -5.28
C THR A 32 -15.06 3.65 -4.64
N THR A 33 -14.10 4.24 -5.35
CA THR A 33 -13.14 5.19 -4.74
C THR A 33 -13.50 6.67 -4.88
N GLY A 34 -14.44 7.02 -5.78
CA GLY A 34 -14.95 8.39 -5.92
C GLY A 34 -13.89 9.47 -6.19
N LYS A 35 -12.66 9.09 -6.49
CA LYS A 35 -11.53 9.98 -6.73
C LYS A 35 -10.79 9.48 -7.95
N SER A 36 -10.69 10.37 -8.93
CA SER A 36 -9.77 10.26 -10.04
C SER A 36 -8.38 9.93 -9.52
N LEU A 37 -7.76 8.83 -9.97
CA LEU A 37 -6.32 8.60 -9.81
C LEU A 37 -5.46 9.81 -10.25
N GLY A 38 -6.06 10.73 -11.01
CA GLY A 38 -5.50 12.05 -11.31
C GLY A 38 -4.94 12.77 -10.08
N THR A 39 -5.59 12.70 -8.91
CA THR A 39 -5.14 13.48 -7.74
C THR A 39 -3.87 12.95 -7.05
N ASP A 40 -3.43 11.71 -7.31
CA ASP A 40 -2.19 11.18 -6.70
C ASP A 40 -1.02 11.12 -7.68
N LEU A 41 -1.28 11.02 -8.98
CA LEU A 41 -0.31 11.40 -10.02
C LEU A 41 0.03 12.90 -9.94
N GLU A 42 -0.97 13.76 -9.69
CA GLU A 42 -0.77 15.20 -9.42
C GLU A 42 0.10 15.49 -8.18
N LYS A 43 0.20 14.55 -7.24
CA LYS A 43 1.04 14.71 -6.03
C LYS A 43 2.44 14.13 -6.14
N GLN A 44 2.80 13.52 -7.29
CA GLN A 44 4.14 12.93 -7.52
C GLN A 44 4.61 11.97 -6.42
N LYS A 45 3.68 11.28 -5.73
CA LYS A 45 4.06 10.41 -4.62
C LYS A 45 4.64 9.11 -5.15
N LEU A 46 5.91 8.87 -4.86
CA LEU A 46 6.57 7.58 -5.06
C LEU A 46 6.10 6.58 -3.99
N THR A 47 4.95 5.97 -4.22
CA THR A 47 4.39 4.91 -3.36
C THR A 47 5.16 3.59 -3.53
N LEU A 48 4.92 2.62 -2.64
CA LEU A 48 5.68 1.36 -2.63
C LEU A 48 5.65 0.61 -3.98
N PRO A 49 4.53 0.54 -4.72
CA PRO A 49 4.52 -0.09 -6.04
C PRO A 49 5.49 0.56 -7.04
N LEU A 50 5.59 1.89 -7.05
CA LEU A 50 6.52 2.62 -7.92
C LEU A 50 7.97 2.46 -7.49
N ILE A 51 8.21 2.46 -6.17
CA ILE A 51 9.54 2.16 -5.61
C ILE A 51 9.96 0.75 -6.06
N ARG A 52 9.07 -0.24 -5.98
CA ARG A 52 9.36 -1.61 -6.44
C ARG A 52 9.72 -1.62 -7.92
N LEU A 53 8.90 -1.00 -8.77
CA LEU A 53 9.16 -0.92 -10.20
C LEU A 53 10.53 -0.29 -10.50
N PHE A 54 10.86 0.85 -9.89
CA PHE A 54 12.14 1.53 -10.13
C PHE A 54 13.36 0.80 -9.57
N THR A 55 13.17 -0.11 -8.62
CA THR A 55 14.28 -0.89 -8.04
C THR A 55 14.55 -2.19 -8.79
N THR A 56 13.60 -2.70 -9.58
CA THR A 56 13.74 -3.98 -10.29
C THR A 56 13.71 -3.86 -11.81
N ALA A 57 13.09 -2.83 -12.36
CA ALA A 57 12.94 -2.69 -13.80
C ALA A 57 14.22 -2.13 -14.46
N PRO A 58 14.52 -2.55 -15.71
CA PRO A 58 15.59 -1.94 -16.48
C PRO A 58 15.27 -0.49 -16.87
N ASP A 59 16.30 0.28 -17.25
CA ASP A 59 16.15 1.69 -17.66
C ASP A 59 15.19 1.89 -18.84
N SER A 60 15.03 0.87 -19.70
CA SER A 60 14.07 0.87 -20.81
C SER A 60 12.61 0.97 -20.35
N ILE A 61 12.30 0.56 -19.11
CA ILE A 61 10.99 0.69 -18.46
C ILE A 61 10.99 1.86 -17.48
N ALA A 62 12.05 2.04 -16.68
CA ALA A 62 12.11 3.09 -15.68
C ALA A 62 12.07 4.51 -16.28
N THR A 63 12.72 4.72 -17.44
CA THR A 63 12.78 6.03 -18.11
C THR A 63 11.41 6.53 -18.61
N PRO A 64 10.62 5.76 -19.38
CA PRO A 64 9.27 6.19 -19.76
C PRO A 64 8.38 6.41 -18.54
N VAL A 65 8.45 5.56 -17.53
CA VAL A 65 7.65 5.72 -16.31
C VAL A 65 8.00 7.02 -15.57
N ARG A 66 9.28 7.40 -15.47
CA ARG A 66 9.68 8.70 -14.90
C ARG A 66 9.06 9.88 -15.65
N ARG A 67 8.98 9.80 -16.99
CA ARG A 67 8.35 10.86 -17.81
C ARG A 67 6.85 10.98 -17.52
N LEU A 68 6.15 9.84 -17.41
CA LEU A 68 4.72 9.81 -17.06
C LEU A 68 4.41 10.45 -15.70
N LEU A 69 5.36 10.42 -14.75
CA LEU A 69 5.20 11.04 -13.44
C LEU A 69 5.46 12.56 -13.46
N THR A 70 6.19 13.08 -14.45
CA THR A 70 6.57 14.50 -14.53
C THR A 70 5.71 15.32 -15.48
N GLU A 71 5.12 14.68 -16.49
CA GLU A 71 4.33 15.35 -17.52
C GLU A 71 2.85 15.16 -17.23
N ALA A 72 2.06 16.22 -17.08
CA ALA A 72 0.62 16.08 -16.81
C ALA A 72 -0.13 15.64 -18.08
N ASN A 73 -0.72 14.44 -18.08
CA ASN A 73 -1.56 13.93 -19.16
C ASN A 73 -2.68 13.01 -18.62
N PRO A 74 -3.94 13.18 -19.07
CA PRO A 74 -5.08 12.34 -18.69
C PRO A 74 -4.87 10.82 -18.82
N ASP A 75 -4.05 10.37 -19.78
CA ASP A 75 -3.83 8.95 -20.06
C ASP A 75 -2.72 8.32 -19.22
N ASN A 76 -1.92 9.11 -18.49
CA ASN A 76 -0.76 8.62 -17.75
C ASN A 76 -1.10 7.55 -16.71
N ARG A 77 -2.30 7.62 -16.12
CA ARG A 77 -2.80 6.57 -15.23
C ARG A 77 -2.76 5.21 -15.92
N ARG A 78 -3.35 5.12 -17.10
CA ARG A 78 -3.55 3.87 -17.83
C ARG A 78 -2.21 3.31 -18.30
N GLU A 79 -1.32 4.20 -18.75
CA GLU A 79 0.02 3.82 -19.17
C GLU A 79 0.92 3.42 -18.00
N LEU A 80 0.91 4.17 -16.89
CA LEU A 80 1.62 3.79 -15.68
C LEU A 80 1.16 2.43 -15.16
N ARG A 81 -0.16 2.22 -15.20
CA ARG A 81 -0.78 0.97 -14.83
C ARG A 81 -0.27 -0.19 -15.68
N SER A 82 -0.18 -0.04 -17.00
CA SER A 82 0.30 -1.14 -17.86
C SER A 82 1.74 -1.54 -17.53
N TYR A 83 2.62 -0.59 -17.20
CA TYR A 83 3.97 -0.92 -16.72
C TYR A 83 3.94 -1.68 -15.39
N LEU A 84 3.16 -1.22 -14.42
CA LEU A 84 3.02 -1.86 -13.11
C LEU A 84 2.43 -3.29 -13.23
N ASP A 85 1.44 -3.50 -14.10
CA ASP A 85 0.82 -4.81 -14.34
C ASP A 85 1.78 -5.82 -14.98
N THR A 86 2.84 -5.36 -15.65
CA THR A 86 3.90 -6.23 -16.19
C THR A 86 5.04 -6.51 -15.20
N SER A 87 4.97 -5.94 -13.99
CA SER A 87 5.96 -6.09 -12.94
C SER A 87 5.43 -6.92 -11.77
N ASP A 88 6.29 -7.23 -10.80
CA ASP A 88 5.89 -7.88 -9.55
C ASP A 88 5.42 -6.88 -8.47
N ALA A 89 5.17 -5.61 -8.83
CA ALA A 89 4.89 -4.54 -7.88
C ALA A 89 3.60 -4.76 -7.07
N LEU A 90 2.55 -5.34 -7.67
CA LEU A 90 1.30 -5.65 -6.99
C LEU A 90 1.51 -6.69 -5.88
N GLU A 91 2.05 -7.85 -6.26
CA GLU A 91 2.32 -8.97 -5.33
C GLU A 91 3.25 -8.52 -4.21
N TYR A 92 4.37 -7.88 -4.58
CA TYR A 92 5.32 -7.34 -3.60
C TYR A 92 4.68 -6.37 -2.60
N SER A 93 3.77 -5.51 -3.06
CA SER A 93 3.13 -4.53 -2.18
C SER A 93 2.15 -5.20 -1.22
N TRP A 94 1.35 -6.16 -1.70
CA TRP A 94 0.47 -6.95 -0.83
C TRP A 94 1.25 -7.75 0.21
N ASP A 95 2.32 -8.44 -0.20
CA ASP A 95 3.18 -9.20 0.72
C ASP A 95 3.74 -8.31 1.84
N ARG A 96 4.15 -7.09 1.51
CA ARG A 96 4.64 -6.12 2.51
C ARG A 96 3.55 -5.61 3.42
N ALA A 97 2.35 -5.35 2.89
CA ALA A 97 1.21 -4.97 3.71
C ALA A 97 0.85 -6.08 4.71
N GLU A 98 0.80 -7.34 4.25
CA GLU A 98 0.53 -8.51 5.09
C GLU A 98 1.62 -8.76 6.14
N GLN A 99 2.89 -8.57 5.77
CA GLN A 99 4.01 -8.67 6.69
C GLN A 99 3.87 -7.66 7.84
N HIS A 100 3.62 -6.38 7.52
CA HIS A 100 3.42 -5.35 8.54
C HIS A 100 2.17 -5.61 9.38
N ALA A 101 1.05 -6.03 8.78
CA ALA A 101 -0.14 -6.41 9.55
C ALA A 101 0.16 -7.56 10.53
N SER A 102 0.96 -8.55 10.11
CA SER A 102 1.39 -9.66 10.97
C SER A 102 2.28 -9.19 12.12
N MET A 103 3.22 -8.28 11.85
CA MET A 103 4.08 -7.67 12.89
C MET A 103 3.27 -6.85 13.90
N ALA A 104 2.26 -6.10 13.42
CA ALA A 104 1.34 -5.39 14.30
C ALA A 104 0.62 -6.38 15.22
N LEU A 105 0.01 -7.43 14.66
CA LEU A 105 -0.71 -8.43 15.44
C LEU A 105 0.18 -9.13 16.48
N ALA A 106 1.40 -9.50 16.11
CA ALA A 106 2.37 -10.12 17.02
C ALA A 106 2.74 -9.19 18.20
N SER A 107 2.76 -7.87 17.98
CA SER A 107 3.03 -6.89 19.04
C SER A 107 1.97 -6.92 20.15
N LEU A 108 0.76 -7.43 19.89
CA LEU A 108 -0.30 -7.57 20.88
C LEU A 108 -0.17 -8.83 21.75
N ASP A 109 0.68 -9.79 21.40
CA ASP A 109 0.69 -11.11 22.04
C ASP A 109 1.08 -11.06 23.53
N CYS A 110 1.83 -10.04 23.94
CA CYS A 110 2.24 -9.83 25.33
C CYS A 110 1.13 -9.26 26.24
N LEU A 111 -0.01 -8.87 25.67
CA LEU A 111 -1.13 -8.29 26.41
C LEU A 111 -2.08 -9.39 26.87
N GLU A 112 -2.69 -9.19 28.04
CA GLU A 112 -3.77 -10.06 28.52
C GLU A 112 -4.98 -10.03 27.57
N GLU A 113 -5.70 -11.15 27.51
CA GLU A 113 -6.92 -11.27 26.72
C GLU A 113 -7.97 -10.29 27.22
N SER A 114 -8.51 -9.50 26.30
CA SER A 114 -9.51 -8.48 26.59
C SER A 114 -10.33 -8.16 25.35
N SER A 115 -11.51 -7.56 25.54
CA SER A 115 -12.32 -7.05 24.44
C SER A 115 -11.55 -6.03 23.59
N ALA A 116 -10.72 -5.18 24.20
CA ALA A 116 -9.87 -4.24 23.51
C ALA A 116 -8.84 -4.94 22.61
N LYS A 117 -8.12 -5.94 23.14
CA LYS A 117 -7.16 -6.75 22.34
C LYS A 117 -7.85 -7.42 21.15
N ALA A 118 -9.05 -7.96 21.35
CA ALA A 118 -9.83 -8.58 20.28
C ALA A 118 -10.19 -7.59 19.15
N VAL A 119 -10.59 -6.36 19.51
CA VAL A 119 -10.88 -5.28 18.53
C VAL A 119 -9.62 -4.89 17.75
N LEU A 120 -8.48 -4.74 18.42
CA LEU A 120 -7.22 -4.43 17.75
C LEU A 120 -6.81 -5.55 16.79
N ARG A 121 -6.94 -6.82 17.19
CA ARG A 121 -6.67 -7.95 16.28
C ARG A 121 -7.59 -7.94 15.05
N ALA A 122 -8.88 -7.67 15.26
CA ALA A 122 -9.83 -7.55 14.15
C ALA A 122 -9.44 -6.42 13.18
N LEU A 123 -8.99 -5.27 13.71
CA LEU A 123 -8.50 -4.16 12.89
C LEU A 123 -7.24 -4.53 12.09
N GLY A 124 -6.27 -5.21 12.71
CA GLY A 124 -5.06 -5.70 12.03
C GLY A 124 -5.36 -6.66 10.87
N HIS A 125 -6.37 -7.52 11.00
CA HIS A 125 -6.81 -8.36 9.89
C HIS A 125 -7.58 -7.59 8.81
N TYR A 126 -8.35 -6.58 9.21
CA TYR A 126 -9.18 -5.80 8.29
C TYR A 126 -8.33 -4.98 7.31
N VAL A 127 -7.26 -4.33 7.76
CA VAL A 127 -6.51 -3.35 6.95
C VAL A 127 -5.93 -3.91 5.64
N VAL A 128 -5.55 -5.19 5.62
CA VAL A 128 -5.02 -5.87 4.41
C VAL A 128 -6.07 -6.68 3.64
N ARG A 129 -7.25 -6.92 4.23
CA ARG A 129 -8.36 -7.64 3.60
C ARG A 129 -9.45 -6.71 3.07
N ARG A 130 -9.11 -5.43 2.84
CA ARG A 130 -10.02 -4.46 2.22
C ARG A 130 -10.17 -4.82 0.75
N SER A 131 -10.94 -5.87 0.46
CA SER A 131 -11.36 -6.17 -0.91
C SER A 131 -12.24 -5.04 -1.41
N ALA A 132 -11.97 -4.58 -2.63
CA ALA A 132 -12.83 -3.68 -3.39
C ALA A 132 -14.23 -4.29 -3.61
#